data_AF-A0A383CRE7-F1
#
_entry.id   AF-A0A383CRE7-F1
#
_cell.length_a   1.000
_cell.length_b   1.000
_cell.length_c   1.000
_cell.angle_alpha   90.00
_cell.angle_beta   90.00
_cell.angle_gamma   90.00
#
_symmetry.space_group_name_H-M   'P 1'
#
loop_
_entity.id
_entity.type
_entity.pdbx_description
1 polymer ?
#
loop_
_entity_poly.entity_id
_entity_poly.type
_entity_poly.pdbx_seq_one_letter_code
_entity_poly.pdbx_strand_id
1 'polypeptide(L)'
;MTNKTEPIKNDEYEWGFHDEEEALFKAHKGLTPEIVKTISKMKNEPQWMLDFRLRSLDLFLEKKNPSWGSELLETIDFDNIHYYVRATDKDERNWDDVPDYIRDTFDKLGIPEAEKKYLAGVGAQYDSEVVYHNIREDLEKL
;
A
#
# COMPACT_ATOMS: atom_id res chain seq x y z
N MET A 1 34.70 -11.62 -30.95
CA MET A 1 34.22 -12.67 -30.02
C MET A 1 33.64 -11.95 -28.83
N THR A 2 32.31 -11.83 -28.79
CA THR A 2 31.57 -11.09 -27.75
C THR A 2 31.56 -11.91 -26.46
N ASN A 3 32.05 -11.30 -25.37
CA ASN A 3 32.06 -11.91 -24.05
C ASN A 3 30.63 -12.22 -23.62
N LYS A 4 30.35 -13.50 -23.37
CA LYS A 4 29.11 -13.95 -22.73
C LYS A 4 29.03 -13.32 -21.35
N THR A 5 28.03 -12.48 -21.14
CA THR A 5 27.65 -12.00 -19.81
C THR A 5 27.26 -13.21 -18.97
N GLU A 6 28.00 -13.45 -17.89
CA GLU A 6 27.64 -14.51 -16.93
C GLU A 6 26.30 -14.17 -16.27
N PRO A 7 25.42 -15.16 -16.05
CA PRO A 7 24.17 -14.92 -15.34
C PRO A 7 24.48 -14.51 -13.91
N ILE A 8 23.86 -13.41 -13.48
CA ILE A 8 23.90 -12.91 -12.11
C ILE A 8 23.52 -14.08 -11.19
N LYS A 9 24.46 -14.52 -10.34
CA LYS A 9 24.15 -15.53 -9.31
C LYS A 9 23.05 -14.95 -8.44
N ASN A 10 21.99 -15.73 -8.29
CA ASN A 10 20.88 -15.45 -7.40
C ASN A 10 21.39 -15.66 -5.96
N ASP A 11 22.21 -14.73 -5.48
CA ASP A 11 22.38 -14.56 -4.04
C ASP A 11 20.99 -14.19 -3.55
N GLU A 12 20.35 -15.09 -2.80
CA GLU A 12 19.04 -14.84 -2.18
C GLU A 12 19.10 -13.47 -1.54
N TYR A 13 18.25 -12.56 -2.04
CA TYR A 13 18.24 -11.16 -1.66
C TYR A 13 18.26 -11.06 -0.12
N GLU A 14 19.38 -10.59 0.45
CA GLU A 14 19.61 -10.60 1.90
C GLU A 14 18.53 -9.84 2.70
N TRP A 15 17.75 -9.01 2.02
CA TRP A 15 16.64 -8.22 2.55
C TRP A 15 15.27 -8.72 2.07
N GLY A 16 15.19 -9.96 1.57
CA GLY A 16 13.99 -10.60 1.00
C GLY A 16 13.00 -11.11 2.03
N PHE A 17 12.84 -10.37 3.13
CA PHE A 17 11.86 -10.67 4.15
C PHE A 17 10.47 -10.65 3.51
N HIS A 18 9.75 -11.77 3.65
CA HIS A 18 8.34 -11.88 3.33
C HIS A 18 7.64 -12.23 4.63
N ASP A 19 6.72 -11.39 5.06
CA ASP A 19 5.83 -11.70 6.17
C ASP A 19 4.57 -12.36 5.59
N GLU A 20 4.14 -13.49 6.17
CA GLU A 20 2.85 -14.10 5.81
C GLU A 20 1.73 -13.20 6.33
N GLU A 21 1.15 -12.39 5.42
CA GLU A 21 0.08 -11.43 5.75
C GLU A 21 -1.16 -12.12 6.35
N GLU A 22 -1.51 -11.81 7.59
CA GLU A 22 -2.89 -11.91 8.09
C GLU A 22 -3.62 -10.58 7.84
N ALA A 23 -3.89 -10.27 6.57
CA ALA A 23 -4.69 -9.09 6.23
C ALA A 23 -6.12 -9.26 6.76
N LEU A 24 -6.58 -8.36 7.63
CA LEU A 24 -7.96 -8.34 8.14
C LEU A 24 -9.00 -8.26 7.03
N PHE A 25 -8.68 -7.52 5.96
CA PHE A 25 -9.47 -7.51 4.74
C PHE A 25 -8.57 -7.40 3.52
N LYS A 26 -8.76 -8.32 2.58
CA LYS A 26 -8.12 -8.30 1.27
C LYS A 26 -9.21 -8.33 0.22
N ALA A 27 -9.33 -7.26 -0.56
CA ALA A 27 -10.27 -7.23 -1.67
C ALA A 27 -9.89 -8.33 -2.68
N HIS A 28 -10.90 -8.91 -3.35
CA HIS A 28 -10.66 -9.82 -4.46
C HIS A 28 -9.83 -9.12 -5.55
N LYS A 29 -9.18 -9.92 -6.38
CA LYS A 29 -8.40 -9.39 -7.50
C LYS A 29 -9.28 -8.68 -8.52
N GLY A 30 -8.68 -7.69 -9.16
CA GLY A 30 -9.29 -6.93 -10.24
C GLY A 30 -10.00 -5.68 -9.76
N LEU A 31 -10.46 -4.90 -10.73
CA LEU A 31 -11.03 -3.58 -10.50
C LEU A 31 -12.50 -3.55 -10.92
N THR A 32 -13.39 -3.79 -9.97
CA THR A 32 -14.83 -3.84 -10.23
C THR A 32 -15.60 -2.76 -9.46
N PRO A 33 -16.82 -2.38 -9.94
CA PRO A 33 -17.68 -1.45 -9.23
C PRO A 33 -18.03 -1.90 -7.79
N GLU A 34 -18.10 -3.21 -7.56
CA GLU A 34 -18.38 -3.81 -6.24
C GLU A 34 -17.24 -3.55 -5.27
N ILE A 35 -15.99 -3.67 -5.73
CA ILE A 35 -14.79 -3.38 -4.93
C ILE A 35 -14.78 -1.89 -4.57
N VAL A 36 -15.02 -1.00 -5.55
CA VAL A 36 -15.10 0.44 -5.31
C VAL A 36 -16.17 0.78 -4.27
N LYS A 37 -17.37 0.21 -4.39
CA LYS A 37 -18.46 0.40 -3.41
C LYS A 37 -18.10 -0.15 -2.03
N THR A 38 -17.40 -1.28 -1.98
CA THR A 38 -16.97 -1.89 -0.71
C THR A 38 -15.95 -1.01 -0.01
N ILE A 39 -14.90 -0.56 -0.71
CA ILE A 39 -13.89 0.36 -0.17
C ILE A 39 -14.55 1.65 0.31
N SER A 40 -15.44 2.23 -0.49
CA SER A 40 -16.12 3.48 -0.15
C SER A 40 -16.96 3.37 1.12
N LYS A 41 -17.66 2.23 1.31
CA LYS A 41 -18.38 1.92 2.56
C LYS A 41 -17.43 1.73 3.74
N MET A 42 -16.32 1.02 3.55
CA MET A 42 -15.32 0.79 4.61
C MET A 42 -14.70 2.11 5.09
N LYS A 43 -14.44 3.03 4.16
CA LYS A 43 -13.90 4.37 4.44
C LYS A 43 -14.96 5.40 4.85
N ASN A 44 -16.23 5.00 4.95
CA ASN A 44 -17.35 5.87 5.28
C ASN A 44 -17.37 7.16 4.43
N GLU A 45 -17.12 7.03 3.12
CA GLU A 45 -17.01 8.16 2.22
C GLU A 45 -18.37 8.79 1.93
N PRO A 46 -18.43 10.11 1.72
CA PRO A 46 -19.65 10.78 1.27
C PRO A 46 -20.04 10.33 -0.15
N GLN A 47 -21.34 10.37 -0.46
CA GLN A 47 -21.89 9.87 -1.74
C GLN A 47 -21.20 10.44 -2.98
N TRP A 48 -20.84 11.73 -2.96
CA TRP A 48 -20.18 12.37 -4.10
C TRP A 48 -18.82 11.73 -4.42
N MET A 49 -18.12 11.19 -3.41
CA MET A 49 -16.82 10.55 -3.58
C MET A 49 -16.99 9.17 -4.22
N LEU A 50 -18.01 8.41 -3.79
CA LEU A 50 -18.39 7.16 -4.44
C LEU A 50 -18.75 7.38 -5.92
N ASP A 51 -19.59 8.37 -6.21
CA ASP A 51 -20.01 8.68 -7.59
C ASP A 51 -18.82 9.13 -8.45
N PHE A 52 -17.87 9.87 -7.87
CA PHE A 52 -16.62 10.22 -8.54
C PHE A 52 -15.79 8.99 -8.87
N ARG A 53 -15.57 8.09 -7.89
CA ARG A 53 -14.78 6.87 -8.09
C ARG A 53 -15.38 5.96 -9.15
N LEU A 54 -16.71 5.81 -9.16
CA LEU A 54 -17.41 5.00 -10.18
C LEU A 54 -17.25 5.59 -11.58
N ARG A 55 -17.40 6.92 -11.74
CA ARG A 55 -17.13 7.57 -13.04
C ARG A 55 -15.67 7.43 -13.47
N SER A 56 -14.73 7.50 -12.54
CA SER A 56 -13.31 7.28 -12.84
C SER A 56 -13.03 5.83 -13.27
N LEU A 57 -13.71 4.86 -12.68
CA LEU A 57 -13.63 3.46 -13.09
C LEU A 57 -14.13 3.27 -14.52
N ASP A 58 -15.29 3.83 -14.86
CA ASP A 58 -15.83 3.74 -16.22
C ASP A 58 -14.85 4.32 -17.24
N LEU A 59 -14.31 5.51 -16.97
CA LEU A 59 -13.30 6.15 -17.81
C LEU A 59 -11.98 5.37 -17.91
N PHE A 60 -11.61 4.65 -16.85
CA PHE A 60 -10.43 3.80 -16.84
C PHE A 60 -10.64 2.59 -17.76
N LEU A 61 -11.78 1.91 -17.65
CA LEU A 61 -12.12 0.75 -18.48
C LEU A 61 -12.31 1.10 -19.97
N GLU A 62 -12.71 2.33 -20.27
CA GLU A 62 -12.78 2.84 -21.66
C GLU A 62 -11.40 3.12 -22.26
N LYS A 63 -10.39 3.40 -21.43
CA LYS A 63 -9.04 3.74 -21.89
C LYS A 63 -8.25 2.48 -22.18
N LYS A 64 -7.62 2.47 -23.36
CA LYS A 64 -6.65 1.43 -23.70
C LYS A 64 -5.32 1.71 -23.01
N ASN A 65 -4.57 0.64 -22.74
CA ASN A 65 -3.21 0.73 -22.27
C ASN A 65 -2.37 1.56 -23.25
N PRO A 66 -1.51 2.48 -22.75
CA PRO A 66 -0.65 3.26 -23.61
C PRO A 66 0.37 2.34 -24.29
N SER A 67 0.52 2.49 -25.61
CA SER A 67 1.51 1.76 -26.41
C SER A 67 2.88 2.43 -26.47
N TRP A 68 3.01 3.61 -25.88
CA TRP A 68 4.27 4.35 -25.81
C TRP A 68 4.93 4.07 -24.46
N GLY A 69 6.22 3.69 -24.48
CA GLY A 69 7.01 3.46 -23.26
C GLY A 69 7.71 2.11 -23.27
N SER A 70 7.03 1.07 -22.78
CA SER A 70 7.55 -0.30 -22.68
C SER A 70 6.46 -1.28 -23.08
N GLU A 71 6.84 -2.41 -23.69
CA GLU A 71 5.94 -3.53 -23.97
C GLU A 71 5.19 -3.99 -22.72
N LEU A 72 5.81 -3.84 -21.54
CA LEU A 72 5.21 -4.15 -20.25
C LEU A 72 3.91 -3.37 -19.99
N LEU A 73 3.79 -2.13 -20.48
CA LEU A 73 2.61 -1.29 -20.28
C LEU A 73 1.40 -1.82 -21.06
N GLU A 74 1.63 -2.42 -22.22
CA GLU A 74 0.57 -3.04 -23.00
C GLU A 74 0.07 -4.33 -22.34
N THR A 75 0.96 -5.05 -21.66
CA THR A 75 0.69 -6.36 -21.06
C THR A 75 0.21 -6.32 -19.61
N ILE A 76 -0.05 -5.14 -19.03
CA ILE A 76 -0.50 -5.06 -17.63
C ILE A 76 -1.88 -5.71 -17.50
N ASP A 77 -1.92 -6.78 -16.71
CA ASP A 77 -3.15 -7.45 -16.30
C ASP A 77 -3.68 -6.80 -15.01
N PHE A 78 -4.54 -5.80 -15.19
CA PHE A 78 -5.21 -5.11 -14.10
C PHE A 78 -6.18 -6.01 -13.33
N ASP A 79 -6.67 -7.10 -13.92
CA ASP A 79 -7.61 -8.01 -13.27
C ASP A 79 -6.91 -8.92 -12.25
N ASN A 80 -5.59 -9.02 -12.28
CA ASN A 80 -4.81 -9.85 -11.38
C ASN A 80 -4.23 -9.10 -10.16
N ILE A 81 -4.57 -7.82 -9.98
CA ILE A 81 -4.06 -6.96 -8.91
C ILE A 81 -5.03 -6.94 -7.72
N HIS A 82 -4.50 -6.99 -6.49
CA HIS A 82 -5.25 -6.65 -5.28
C HIS A 82 -5.17 -5.15 -5.04
N TYR A 83 -6.27 -4.43 -5.31
CA TYR A 83 -6.29 -2.96 -5.21
C TYR A 83 -6.49 -2.41 -3.79
N TYR A 84 -6.87 -3.26 -2.85
CA TYR A 84 -7.12 -2.84 -1.49
C TYR A 84 -6.84 -3.96 -0.49
N VAL A 85 -5.94 -3.67 0.43
CA VAL A 85 -5.54 -4.54 1.52
C VAL A 85 -5.54 -3.69 2.79
N ARG A 86 -6.32 -4.14 3.77
CA ARG A 86 -6.42 -3.51 5.09
C ARG A 86 -5.80 -4.46 6.11
N ALA A 87 -4.68 -4.00 6.66
CA ALA A 87 -3.85 -4.74 7.59
C ALA A 87 -4.32 -4.59 9.04
N THR A 88 -4.90 -3.44 9.40
CA THR A 88 -5.43 -3.14 10.74
C THR A 88 -6.77 -2.41 10.67
N ASP A 89 -7.60 -2.59 11.70
CA ASP A 89 -8.87 -1.90 11.85
C ASP A 89 -8.73 -0.52 12.51
N LYS A 90 -7.57 -0.22 13.11
CA LYS A 90 -7.34 0.99 13.91
C LYS A 90 -6.07 1.72 13.48
N ASP A 91 -6.21 3.04 13.38
CA ASP A 91 -5.08 3.96 13.32
C ASP A 91 -4.60 4.18 14.75
N GLU A 92 -3.43 3.67 15.11
CA GLU A 92 -2.95 3.75 16.49
C GLU A 92 -1.96 4.89 16.68
N ARG A 93 -2.15 5.62 17.78
CA ARG A 93 -1.33 6.78 18.14
C ARG A 93 -0.11 6.39 18.98
N ASN A 94 -0.19 5.21 19.61
CA ASN A 94 0.88 4.67 20.42
C ASN A 94 1.55 3.51 19.69
N TRP A 95 2.88 3.51 19.71
CA TRP A 95 3.69 2.49 19.05
C TRP A 95 3.46 1.08 19.63
N ASP A 96 3.25 1.01 20.95
CA ASP A 96 3.06 -0.26 21.67
C ASP A 96 1.73 -0.96 21.35
N ASP A 97 0.78 -0.26 20.75
CA ASP A 97 -0.51 -0.85 20.38
C ASP A 97 -0.42 -1.52 18.98
N VAL A 98 0.48 -1.04 18.10
CA VAL A 98 0.56 -1.44 16.68
C VAL A 98 0.79 -2.95 16.55
N PRO A 99 0.07 -3.71 15.71
CA PRO A 99 0.26 -5.17 15.59
C PRO A 99 1.71 -5.64 15.45
N ASP A 100 2.05 -6.75 16.11
CA ASP A 100 3.43 -7.29 16.21
C ASP A 100 4.13 -7.43 14.85
N TYR A 101 3.44 -7.97 13.84
CA TYR A 101 4.03 -8.16 12.51
C TYR A 101 4.41 -6.84 11.81
N ILE A 102 3.67 -5.76 12.08
CA ILE A 102 3.99 -4.43 11.57
C ILE A 102 5.21 -3.90 12.31
N ARG A 103 5.25 -4.01 13.64
CA ARG A 103 6.42 -3.59 14.42
C ARG A 103 7.69 -4.30 13.98
N ASP A 104 7.62 -5.61 13.78
CA ASP A 104 8.76 -6.41 13.29
C ASP A 104 9.23 -5.94 11.91
N THR A 105 8.29 -5.58 11.02
CA THR A 105 8.63 -4.99 9.71
C THR A 105 9.38 -3.67 9.87
N PHE A 106 8.88 -2.79 10.74
CA PHE A 106 9.46 -1.46 10.97
C PHE A 106 10.81 -1.51 11.69
N ASP A 107 10.99 -2.47 12.60
CA ASP A 107 12.25 -2.76 13.28
C ASP A 107 13.30 -3.27 12.30
N LYS A 108 12.93 -4.21 11.40
CA LYS A 108 13.80 -4.65 10.29
C LYS A 108 14.19 -3.49 9.37
N LEU A 109 13.29 -2.52 9.16
CA LEU A 109 13.54 -1.31 8.39
C LEU A 109 14.32 -0.23 9.16
N GLY A 110 14.52 -0.37 10.47
CA GLY A 110 15.28 0.56 11.31
C GLY A 110 14.56 1.87 11.65
N ILE A 111 13.22 1.90 11.54
CA ILE A 111 12.40 3.10 11.77
C ILE A 111 12.33 3.58 13.25
N PRO A 112 12.31 2.71 14.29
CA PRO A 112 12.08 3.14 15.67
C PRO A 112 13.14 4.10 16.26
N GLU A 113 14.41 3.99 15.84
CA GLU A 113 15.46 4.93 16.27
C GLU A 113 15.41 6.26 15.52
N ALA A 114 15.01 6.24 14.25
CA ALA A 114 14.90 7.44 13.42
C ALA A 114 13.71 8.32 13.85
N GLU A 115 12.60 7.70 14.26
CA GLU A 115 11.42 8.39 14.80
C GLU A 115 11.72 9.15 16.09
N LYS A 116 12.35 8.51 17.07
CA LYS A 116 12.72 9.16 18.35
C LYS A 116 13.65 10.36 18.15
N LYS A 117 14.49 10.34 17.11
CA LYS A 117 15.61 11.27 16.96
C LYS A 117 15.34 12.40 15.96
N TYR A 118 14.53 12.18 14.91
CA TYR A 118 14.44 13.12 13.79
C TYR A 118 13.05 13.40 13.26
N LEU A 119 12.09 12.51 13.43
CA LEU A 119 10.81 12.64 12.74
C LEU A 119 9.76 13.21 13.69
N ALA A 120 9.58 14.52 13.57
CA ALA A 120 8.66 15.38 14.31
C ALA A 120 7.17 15.14 13.96
N GLY A 121 6.82 13.87 13.79
CA GLY A 121 5.54 13.32 13.41
C GLY A 121 5.64 12.40 12.19
N VAL A 122 5.34 11.12 12.36
CA VAL A 122 5.34 10.12 11.29
C VAL A 122 3.96 9.54 11.15
N GLY A 123 3.48 9.48 9.91
CA GLY A 123 2.39 8.62 9.49
C GLY A 123 2.99 7.40 8.80
N ALA A 124 2.83 6.22 9.38
CA ALA A 124 3.21 4.98 8.74
C ALA A 124 2.02 4.46 7.92
N GLN A 125 2.20 4.31 6.61
CA GLN A 125 1.22 3.61 5.78
C GLN A 125 1.69 2.18 5.55
N TYR A 126 0.83 1.22 5.87
CA TYR A 126 1.03 -0.19 5.56
C TYR A 126 -0.08 -0.61 4.59
N ASP A 127 0.32 -1.10 3.43
CA ASP A 127 -0.56 -1.34 2.28
C ASP A 127 -1.45 -0.13 1.94
N SER A 128 -2.77 -0.26 2.20
CA SER A 128 -3.78 0.72 1.78
C SER A 128 -4.25 1.65 2.92
N GLU A 129 -3.75 1.46 4.14
CA GLU A 129 -4.17 2.24 5.32
C GLU A 129 -2.99 2.76 6.15
N VAL A 130 -3.25 3.85 6.87
CA VAL A 130 -2.30 4.40 7.85
C VAL A 130 -2.42 3.58 9.12
N VAL A 131 -1.31 3.01 9.59
CA VAL A 131 -1.31 2.11 10.75
C VAL A 131 -0.77 2.79 12.00
N TYR A 132 0.05 3.82 11.82
CA TYR A 132 0.56 4.65 12.90
C TYR A 132 0.52 6.10 12.50
N HIS A 133 0.08 6.96 13.41
CA HIS A 133 0.13 8.39 13.23
C HIS A 133 0.48 9.09 14.53
N ASN A 134 1.63 9.77 14.54
CA ASN A 134 2.03 10.65 15.62
C ASN A 134 2.26 12.06 15.05
N ILE A 135 1.64 13.07 15.64
CA ILE A 135 1.89 14.48 15.37
C ILE A 135 2.36 15.12 16.68
N ARG A 136 3.31 16.06 16.59
CA ARG A 136 3.73 16.80 17.79
C ARG A 136 2.55 17.57 18.41
N GLU A 137 2.48 17.55 19.73
CA GLU A 137 1.41 18.21 20.50
C GLU A 137 1.30 19.73 20.27
N ASP A 138 2.36 20.40 19.78
CA ASP A 138 2.32 21.83 19.44
C ASP A 138 1.52 22.11 18.16
N LEU A 139 1.48 21.14 17.24
CA LEU A 139 0.70 21.20 16.00
C LEU A 139 -0.74 20.73 16.19
N GLU A 140 -1.03 19.87 17.18
CA GLU A 140 -2.41 19.44 17.48
C GLU A 140 -3.27 20.55 18.09
N LYS A 141 -2.67 21.62 18.63
CA LYS A 141 -3.35 22.71 19.35
C LYS A 141 -3.67 23.94 18.48
N LEU A 142 -3.30 23.92 17.19
CA LEU A 142 -3.58 24.96 16.20
C LEU A 142 -4.89 24.68 15.46
#